data_AF-A0A846XUV5-F1
#
_entry.id   AF-A0A846XUV5-F1
#
_cell.length_a   1.000
_cell.length_b   1.000
_cell.length_c   1.000
_cell.angle_alpha   90.00
_cell.angle_beta   90.00
_cell.angle_gamma   90.00
#
_symmetry.space_group_name_H-M   'P 1'
#
loop_
_entity.id
_entity.type
_entity.pdbx_description
1 polymer ?
#
loop_
_entity_poly.entity_id
_entity_poly.type
_entity_poly.pdbx_seq_one_letter_code
_entity_poly.pdbx_strand_id
1 'polypeptide(L)'
;MSDQQRVSNEAATTSKAETDMGNSVDQIRATIARVTEAVDSAKRGWQGSAFDACKKAGDDWDQEAARLNKILDEMTGQVGHGNKTYTGLEQDNENEFRTLISQTGGMTNLGA
;
A
#
# COMPACT_ATOMS: atom_id res chain seq x y z
N MET A 1 25.05 8.56 -16.42
CA MET A 1 23.94 8.89 -15.51
C MET A 1 24.55 9.00 -14.13
N SER A 2 24.45 10.15 -13.46
CA SER A 2 24.97 10.29 -12.10
C SER A 2 24.13 9.47 -11.12
N ASP A 3 24.74 8.89 -10.10
CA ASP A 3 24.04 8.00 -9.14
C ASP A 3 22.87 8.71 -8.45
N GLN A 4 22.99 10.03 -8.23
CA GLN A 4 21.91 10.86 -7.69
C GLN A 4 20.66 10.92 -8.58
N GLN A 5 20.81 10.84 -9.92
CA GLN A 5 19.65 10.75 -10.82
C GLN A 5 18.97 9.38 -10.77
N ARG A 6 19.70 8.30 -10.49
CA ARG A 6 19.10 6.95 -10.40
C ARG A 6 18.23 6.84 -9.15
N VAL A 7 18.76 7.31 -8.03
CA VAL A 7 18.11 7.25 -6.73
C VAL A 7 16.83 8.11 -6.68
N SER A 8 16.88 9.34 -7.23
CA SER A 8 15.68 10.18 -7.35
C SER A 8 14.59 9.54 -8.21
N ASN A 9 14.96 8.79 -9.26
CA ASN A 9 13.99 8.08 -10.09
C ASN A 9 13.37 6.90 -9.34
N GLU A 10 14.16 6.17 -8.55
CA GLU A 10 13.68 5.05 -7.74
C GLU A 10 12.65 5.51 -6.69
N ALA A 11 12.93 6.60 -5.96
CA ALA A 11 11.97 7.20 -5.02
C ALA A 11 10.65 7.63 -5.68
N ALA A 12 10.73 8.22 -6.88
CA ALA A 12 9.55 8.58 -7.66
C ALA A 12 8.75 7.34 -8.12
N THR A 13 9.44 6.26 -8.53
CA THR A 13 8.77 5.00 -8.92
C THR A 13 8.11 4.29 -7.75
N THR A 14 8.74 4.29 -6.57
CA THR A 14 8.18 3.70 -5.34
C THR A 14 6.91 4.45 -4.92
N SER A 15 6.96 5.78 -4.86
CA SER A 15 5.79 6.62 -4.54
C SER A 15 4.62 6.40 -5.51
N LYS A 16 4.91 6.22 -6.80
CA LYS A 16 3.90 5.92 -7.81
C LYS A 16 3.28 4.54 -7.57
N ALA A 17 4.10 3.52 -7.31
CA ALA A 17 3.61 2.16 -7.07
C ALA A 17 2.69 2.09 -5.84
N GLU A 18 2.95 2.87 -4.80
CA GLU A 18 2.09 2.99 -3.63
C GLU A 18 0.73 3.60 -3.96
N THR A 19 0.75 4.69 -4.72
CA THR A 19 -0.47 5.35 -5.18
C THR A 19 -1.32 4.39 -6.01
N ASP A 20 -0.69 3.66 -6.94
CA ASP A 20 -1.36 2.68 -7.79
C ASP A 20 -1.92 1.51 -6.96
N MET A 21 -1.21 1.05 -5.93
CA MET A 21 -1.71 0.03 -5.01
C MET A 21 -2.86 0.54 -4.13
N GLY A 22 -2.77 1.75 -3.59
CA GLY A 22 -3.85 2.38 -2.83
C GLY A 22 -5.13 2.46 -3.66
N ASN A 23 -5.02 2.95 -4.90
CA ASN A 23 -6.14 2.99 -5.83
C ASN A 23 -6.72 1.60 -6.12
N SER A 24 -5.86 0.59 -6.28
CA SER A 24 -6.29 -0.79 -6.51
C SER A 24 -7.02 -1.37 -5.30
N VAL A 25 -6.51 -1.13 -4.09
CA VAL A 25 -7.16 -1.52 -2.83
C VAL A 25 -8.54 -0.89 -2.71
N ASP A 26 -8.67 0.40 -3.00
CA ASP A 26 -9.95 1.11 -2.95
C ASP A 26 -10.97 0.54 -3.95
N GLN A 27 -10.52 0.20 -5.17
CA GLN A 27 -11.37 -0.46 -6.17
C GLN A 27 -11.83 -1.85 -5.73
N ILE A 28 -10.95 -2.62 -5.06
CA ILE A 28 -11.31 -3.93 -4.52
C ILE A 28 -12.33 -3.78 -3.39
N ARG A 29 -12.14 -2.83 -2.46
CA ARG A 29 -13.11 -2.54 -1.39
C ARG A 29 -14.47 -2.16 -1.95
N ALA A 30 -14.49 -1.28 -2.96
CA ALA A 30 -15.73 -0.89 -3.63
C ALA A 30 -16.42 -2.07 -4.31
N THR A 31 -15.66 -3.07 -4.79
CA THR A 31 -16.22 -4.31 -5.35
C THR A 31 -16.81 -5.21 -4.27
N ILE A 32 -16.10 -5.40 -3.15
CA ILE A 32 -16.59 -6.17 -2.00
C ILE A 32 -17.89 -5.56 -1.45
N ALA A 33 -17.95 -4.22 -1.32
CA ALA A 33 -19.16 -3.53 -0.87
C ALA A 33 -20.35 -3.81 -1.79
N ARG A 34 -20.16 -3.69 -3.11
CA ARG A 34 -21.22 -3.99 -4.09
C ARG A 34 -21.72 -5.43 -4.03
N VAL A 35 -20.83 -6.40 -3.83
CA VAL A 35 -21.24 -7.80 -3.67
C VAL A 35 -22.02 -7.99 -2.37
N THR A 36 -21.60 -7.34 -1.29
CA THR A 36 -22.30 -7.38 0.01
C THR A 36 -23.72 -6.81 -0.12
N GLU A 37 -23.88 -5.66 -0.78
CA GLU A 37 -25.19 -5.08 -1.07
C GLU A 37 -26.09 -6.02 -1.89
N ALA A 38 -25.52 -6.70 -2.89
CA ALA A 38 -26.26 -7.65 -3.71
C ALA A 38 -26.72 -8.87 -2.88
N VAL A 39 -25.86 -9.40 -2.01
CA VAL A 39 -26.18 -10.49 -1.08
C VAL A 39 -27.28 -10.07 -0.11
N ASP A 40 -27.19 -8.88 0.49
CA ASP A 40 -28.20 -8.37 1.43
C ASP A 40 -29.54 -8.05 0.75
N SER A 41 -29.50 -7.62 -0.51
CA SER A 41 -30.71 -7.48 -1.32
C SER A 41 -31.35 -8.85 -1.59
N ALA A 42 -30.56 -9.87 -1.88
CA ALA A 42 -31.06 -11.23 -2.12
C ALA A 42 -31.65 -11.85 -0.83
N LYS A 43 -31.01 -11.64 0.33
CA LYS A 43 -31.47 -12.09 1.66
C LYS A 43 -32.95 -11.74 1.93
N ARG A 44 -33.39 -10.56 1.51
CA ARG A 44 -34.77 -10.07 1.70
C ARG A 44 -35.83 -10.86 0.92
N GLY A 45 -35.44 -11.56 -0.15
CA GLY A 45 -36.35 -12.31 -1.02
C GLY A 45 -36.46 -13.81 -0.69
N TRP A 46 -35.65 -14.31 0.24
CA TRP A 46 -35.57 -15.76 0.50
C TRP A 46 -36.65 -16.24 1.47
N GLN A 47 -37.34 -17.32 1.10
CA GLN A 47 -38.38 -17.95 1.92
C GLN A 47 -38.27 -19.48 1.85
N GLY A 48 -38.74 -20.18 2.89
CA GLY A 48 -38.79 -21.65 2.92
C GLY A 48 -37.40 -22.31 3.05
N SER A 49 -37.23 -23.53 2.56
CA SER A 49 -35.95 -24.27 2.64
C SER A 49 -34.78 -23.61 1.88
N ALA A 50 -35.06 -22.74 0.92
CA ALA A 50 -34.05 -21.90 0.28
C ALA A 50 -33.46 -20.86 1.25
N PHE A 51 -34.21 -20.48 2.30
CA PHE A 51 -33.74 -19.55 3.32
C PHE A 51 -32.51 -20.05 4.04
N ASP A 52 -32.47 -21.31 4.47
CA ASP A 52 -31.34 -21.83 5.26
C ASP A 52 -30.04 -21.93 4.43
N ALA A 53 -30.15 -22.43 3.20
CA ALA A 53 -29.01 -22.55 2.30
C ALA A 53 -28.46 -21.15 1.91
N CYS A 54 -29.36 -20.22 1.63
CA CYS A 54 -28.96 -18.88 1.25
C CYS A 54 -28.49 -18.06 2.46
N LYS A 55 -29.08 -18.23 3.64
CA LYS A 55 -28.59 -17.68 4.92
C LYS A 55 -27.16 -18.11 5.15
N LYS A 56 -26.86 -19.42 5.01
CA LYS A 56 -25.50 -19.92 5.12
C LYS A 56 -24.55 -19.25 4.12
N ALA A 57 -24.95 -19.14 2.85
CA ALA A 57 -24.13 -18.47 1.84
C ALA A 57 -23.89 -16.98 2.17
N GLY A 58 -24.89 -16.30 2.74
CA GLY A 58 -24.76 -14.93 3.21
C GLY A 58 -23.80 -14.80 4.39
N ASP A 59 -23.91 -15.68 5.39
CA ASP A 59 -23.02 -15.70 6.55
C ASP A 59 -21.57 -16.03 6.14
N ASP A 60 -21.39 -16.99 5.21
CA ASP A 60 -20.08 -17.34 4.64
C ASP A 60 -19.48 -16.16 3.84
N TRP A 61 -20.31 -15.42 3.09
CA TRP A 61 -19.89 -14.20 2.39
C TRP A 61 -19.47 -13.10 3.37
N ASP A 62 -20.24 -12.85 4.43
CA ASP A 62 -19.94 -11.80 5.41
C ASP A 62 -18.59 -12.06 6.10
N GLN A 63 -18.28 -13.33 6.40
CA GLN A 63 -16.97 -13.74 6.93
C GLN A 63 -15.84 -13.50 5.94
N GLU A 64 -16.04 -13.87 4.67
CA GLU A 64 -15.03 -13.70 3.63
C GLU A 64 -14.79 -12.21 3.31
N ALA A 65 -15.84 -11.40 3.26
CA ALA A 65 -15.74 -9.96 3.10
C ALA A 65 -14.93 -9.32 4.23
N ALA A 66 -15.15 -9.74 5.48
CA ALA A 66 -14.36 -9.28 6.63
C ALA A 66 -12.88 -9.71 6.49
N ARG A 67 -12.62 -10.96 6.09
CA ARG A 67 -11.27 -11.48 5.87
C ARG A 67 -10.53 -10.71 4.77
N LEU A 68 -11.19 -10.44 3.65
CA LEU A 68 -10.61 -9.69 2.53
C LEU A 68 -10.29 -8.25 2.94
N ASN A 69 -11.21 -7.57 3.63
CA ASN A 69 -10.97 -6.20 4.10
C ASN A 69 -9.75 -6.13 5.04
N LYS A 70 -9.58 -7.11 5.93
CA LYS A 70 -8.40 -7.18 6.80
C LYS A 70 -7.10 -7.34 6.01
N ILE A 71 -7.09 -8.19 4.98
CA ILE A 71 -5.91 -8.37 4.12
C ILE A 71 -5.60 -7.06 3.38
N LEU A 72 -6.63 -6.35 2.91
CA LEU A 72 -6.44 -5.05 2.26
C LEU A 72 -5.89 -4.00 3.23
N ASP A 73 -6.31 -4.00 4.50
CA ASP A 73 -5.72 -3.13 5.54
C ASP A 73 -4.23 -3.46 5.76
N GLU A 74 -3.90 -4.75 5.84
CA GLU A 74 -2.51 -5.22 6.00
C GLU A 74 -1.64 -4.81 4.80
N MET A 75 -2.16 -4.94 3.57
CA MET A 75 -1.47 -4.50 2.35
C MET A 75 -1.21 -3.00 2.39
N THR A 76 -2.22 -2.16 2.66
CA THR A 76 -2.04 -0.71 2.79
C THR A 76 -1.01 -0.36 3.88
N GLY A 77 -1.02 -1.08 5.00
CA GLY A 77 -0.06 -0.89 6.09
C GLY A 77 1.38 -1.23 5.70
N GLN A 78 1.61 -2.38 5.05
CA GLN A 78 2.94 -2.81 4.60
C GLN A 78 3.52 -1.85 3.56
N VAL A 79 2.68 -1.39 2.65
CA VAL A 79 3.04 -0.42 1.61
C VAL A 79 3.45 0.92 2.23
N GLY A 80 2.62 1.45 3.13
CA GLY A 80 2.94 2.70 3.83
C GLY A 80 4.18 2.58 4.74
N HIS A 81 4.43 1.41 5.33
CA HIS A 81 5.64 1.16 6.12
C HIS A 81 6.89 1.08 5.23
N GLY A 82 6.79 0.38 4.08
CA GLY A 82 7.86 0.28 3.10
C GLY A 82 8.33 1.65 2.61
N ASN A 83 7.38 2.56 2.31
CA ASN A 83 7.72 3.93 1.89
C ASN A 83 8.52 4.69 2.94
N LYS A 84 8.04 4.70 4.19
CA LYS A 84 8.65 5.45 5.28
C LYS A 84 10.08 4.98 5.53
N THR A 85 10.29 3.66 5.49
CA THR A 85 11.62 3.07 5.61
C THR A 85 12.50 3.47 4.42
N TYR A 86 11.99 3.38 3.19
CA TYR A 86 12.76 3.72 1.99
C TYR A 86 13.15 5.21 1.95
N THR A 87 12.20 6.12 2.19
CA THR A 87 12.44 7.57 2.24
C THR A 87 13.32 8.01 3.40
N GLY A 88 13.21 7.35 4.56
CA GLY A 88 14.10 7.59 5.69
C GLY A 88 15.54 7.19 5.39
N LEU A 89 15.75 5.99 4.83
CA LEU A 89 17.07 5.53 4.39
C LEU A 89 17.68 6.48 3.34
N GLU A 90 16.86 7.02 2.44
CA GLU A 90 17.32 7.98 1.44
C GLU A 90 17.82 9.29 2.05
N GLN A 91 17.05 9.86 2.99
CA GLN A 91 17.46 11.08 3.70
C GLN A 91 18.75 10.88 4.49
N ASP A 92 18.89 9.73 5.17
CA ASP A 92 20.09 9.41 5.92
C ASP A 92 21.31 9.26 5.00
N ASN A 93 21.16 8.55 3.88
CA ASN A 93 22.22 8.40 2.87
C ASN A 93 22.63 9.74 2.25
N GLU A 94 21.66 10.62 1.91
CA GLU A 94 21.96 11.94 1.35
C GLU A 94 22.73 12.81 2.36
N ASN A 95 22.32 12.79 3.63
CA ASN A 95 22.97 13.54 4.70
C ASN A 95 24.41 13.05 4.96
N GLU A 96 24.62 11.73 4.97
CA GLU A 96 25.95 11.13 5.12
C GLU A 96 26.84 11.51 3.94
N PHE A 97 26.33 11.40 2.71
CA PHE A 97 27.08 11.76 1.51
C PHE A 97 27.45 13.26 1.47
N ARG A 98 26.53 14.15 1.84
CA ARG A 98 26.80 15.59 1.97
C ARG A 98 27.89 15.87 3.01
N THR A 99 27.86 15.15 4.12
CA THR A 99 28.88 15.23 5.18
C THR A 99 30.25 14.80 4.63
N LEU A 100 30.33 13.67 3.94
CA LEU A 100 31.57 13.17 3.32
C LEU A 100 32.13 14.14 2.27
N ILE A 101 31.28 14.73 1.41
CA ILE A 101 31.70 15.75 0.44
C ILE A 101 32.25 16.97 1.18
N SER A 102 31.58 17.45 2.23
CA SER A 102 32.05 18.62 2.98
C SER A 102 33.40 18.37 3.66
N GLN A 103 33.63 17.17 4.17
CA GLN A 103 34.90 16.77 4.80
C GLN A 103 36.02 16.62 3.77
N THR A 104 35.72 16.07 2.59
CA THR A 104 36.71 15.84 1.53
C THR A 104 37.07 17.13 0.80
N GLY A 105 36.09 18.01 0.55
CA GLY A 105 36.30 19.33 -0.04
C GLY A 105 37.01 20.33 0.88
N GLY A 106 36.98 20.10 2.20
CA GLY A 106 37.79 20.85 3.16
C GLY A 106 39.29 20.50 3.10
N MET A 107 39.65 19.28 2.68
CA MET A 107 41.04 18.83 2.62
C MET A 107 41.78 19.25 1.35
N THR A 108 41.09 19.62 0.27
CA THR A 108 41.73 20.07 -0.98
C THR A 108 42.20 21.53 -0.93
N ASN A 109 41.88 22.29 0.13
CA ASN A 109 42.26 23.70 0.30
C ASN A 109 43.35 23.94 1.39
N LEU A 110 44.02 22.89 1.86
CA LEU A 110 45.10 22.99 2.86
C LEU A 110 46.50 22.72 2.27
N GLY A 111 46.65 22.80 0.95
CA GLY A 111 47.92 22.66 0.24
C GLY A 111 48.15 23.82 -0.73
N ALA A 112 48.42 25.01 -0.19
CA ALA A 112 49.06 26.13 -0.88
C ALA A 112 50.16 26.70 0.02
#